data_AF-A0ABD0PED9-F1
#
_entry.id   AF-A0ABD0PED9-F1
#
_cell.length_a   1.000
_cell.length_b   1.000
_cell.length_c   1.000
_cell.angle_alpha   90.00
_cell.angle_beta   90.00
_cell.angle_gamma   90.00
#
_symmetry.space_group_name_H-M   'P 1'
#
loop_
_entity.id
_entity.type
_entity.pdbx_description
1 polymer ?
#
loop_
_entity_poly.entity_id
_entity_poly.type
_entity_poly.pdbx_seq_one_letter_code
_entity_poly.pdbx_strand_id
1 'polypeptide(L)'
;GYNEITFPHCSCDSRRKGHVVTAISIRHFKLHACTEDGTLENQVIAFEWSEMQRWDTDEEGMAFCFEYARGEKKPRWVKIFTPY
;
A
#
# COMPACT_ATOMS: atom_id res chain seq x y z
N GLY A 1 12.13 7.91 -1.17
CA GLY A 1 12.61 9.21 -1.71
C GLY A 1 13.12 10.12 -0.59
N TYR A 2 13.52 11.37 -0.87
CA TYR A 2 13.84 12.35 0.19
C TYR A 2 12.58 12.60 1.03
N ASN A 3 12.66 12.48 2.36
CA ASN A 3 11.54 12.58 3.31
C ASN A 3 10.43 11.54 3.12
N GLU A 4 10.79 10.32 2.71
CA GLU A 4 9.86 9.21 2.57
C GLU A 4 10.51 7.93 3.11
N ILE A 5 9.77 7.20 3.95
CA ILE A 5 10.16 5.90 4.50
C ILE A 5 9.68 4.82 3.53
N THR A 6 10.56 3.92 3.10
CA THR A 6 10.23 2.84 2.17
C THR A 6 10.40 1.49 2.86
N PHE A 7 9.40 0.62 2.70
CA PHE A 7 9.40 -0.74 3.24
C PHE A 7 9.78 -1.76 2.15
N PRO A 8 10.30 -2.94 2.53
CA PRO A 8 10.55 -4.02 1.58
C PRO A 8 9.29 -4.42 0.79
N HIS A 9 9.50 -4.92 -0.42
CA HIS A 9 8.39 -5.37 -1.26
C HIS A 9 7.63 -6.53 -0.60
N CYS A 10 6.30 -6.43 -0.60
CA CYS A 10 5.39 -7.39 0.02
C CYS A 10 4.22 -7.71 -0.92
N SER A 11 3.57 -8.86 -0.74
CA SER A 11 2.38 -9.19 -1.51
C SER A 11 1.18 -8.34 -1.05
N CYS A 12 0.21 -8.12 -1.94
CA CYS A 12 -1.04 -7.42 -1.59
C CYS A 12 -2.23 -7.94 -2.40
N ASP A 13 -3.43 -7.79 -1.85
CA ASP A 13 -4.68 -8.25 -2.49
C ASP A 13 -5.14 -7.38 -3.67
N SER A 14 -4.62 -6.16 -3.77
CA SER A 14 -4.94 -5.23 -4.84
C SER A 14 -4.28 -5.58 -6.17
N ARG A 15 -3.29 -6.48 -6.17
CA ARG A 15 -2.66 -6.99 -7.38
C ARG A 15 -2.94 -8.48 -7.52
N ARG A 16 -3.24 -8.92 -8.74
CA ARG A 16 -3.46 -10.35 -9.04
C ARG A 16 -2.15 -11.15 -9.06
N LYS A 17 -1.02 -10.49 -9.36
CA LYS A 17 0.34 -11.05 -9.43
C LYS A 17 1.34 -9.95 -9.05
N GLY A 18 2.50 -10.36 -8.53
CA GLY A 18 3.56 -9.44 -8.12
C GLY A 18 3.34 -8.83 -6.73
N HIS A 19 4.31 -8.04 -6.31
CA HIS A 19 4.37 -7.38 -4.99
C HIS A 19 4.14 -5.87 -5.13
N VAL A 20 4.17 -5.18 -3.99
CA VAL A 20 4.22 -3.72 -3.89
C VAL A 20 5.34 -3.32 -2.92
N VAL A 21 6.04 -2.25 -3.26
CA VAL A 21 6.88 -1.50 -2.33
C VAL A 21 6.04 -0.37 -1.74
N THR A 22 5.89 -0.39 -0.42
CA THR A 22 5.14 0.65 0.30
C THR A 22 6.08 1.79 0.64
N ALA A 23 5.65 3.03 0.37
CA ALA A 23 6.41 4.21 0.73
C ALA A 23 5.53 5.27 1.40
N ILE A 24 5.97 5.76 2.55
CA ILE A 24 5.22 6.64 3.44
C ILE A 24 5.92 7.98 3.54
N SER A 25 5.18 9.06 3.27
CA SER A 25 5.64 10.43 3.40
C SER A 25 4.60 11.28 4.13
N ILE A 26 4.96 12.49 4.53
CA ILE A 26 4.00 13.43 5.16
C ILE A 26 2.79 13.72 4.26
N ARG A 27 2.94 13.61 2.94
CA ARG A 27 1.85 13.93 1.99
C ARG A 27 1.06 12.70 1.54
N HIS A 28 1.72 11.57 1.40
CA HIS A 28 1.13 10.40 0.75
C HIS A 28 1.60 9.08 1.34
N PHE A 29 0.70 8.10 1.28
CA PHE A 29 0.99 6.68 1.33
C PHE A 29 1.04 6.14 -0.11
N LYS A 30 2.10 5.44 -0.51
CA LYS A 30 2.28 4.96 -1.89
C LYS A 30 2.46 3.46 -1.96
N LEU A 31 1.89 2.87 -3.01
CA LEU A 31 2.15 1.50 -3.44
C LEU A 31 2.80 1.54 -4.82
N HIS A 32 4.07 1.16 -4.90
CA HIS A 32 4.79 0.99 -6.17
C HIS A 32 4.75 -0.49 -6.54
N ALA A 33 4.06 -0.83 -7.62
CA ALA A 33 4.03 -2.18 -8.15
C ALA A 33 5.46 -2.67 -8.47
N CYS A 34 5.72 -3.93 -8.14
CA CYS A 34 6.96 -4.62 -8.49
C CYS A 34 6.68 -6.11 -8.71
N THR A 35 7.61 -6.81 -9.33
CA THR A 35 7.56 -8.26 -9.47
C THR A 35 7.78 -8.96 -8.11
N GLU A 36 7.60 -10.28 -8.05
CA GLU A 36 7.81 -11.07 -6.83
C GLU A 36 9.27 -11.09 -6.37
N ASP A 37 10.22 -10.83 -7.29
CA ASP A 37 11.64 -10.61 -7.02
C ASP A 37 12.01 -9.15 -6.69
N GLY A 38 11.01 -8.25 -6.65
CA GLY A 38 11.19 -6.85 -6.26
C GLY A 38 11.59 -5.91 -7.39
N THR A 39 11.58 -6.34 -8.65
CA THR A 39 11.84 -5.47 -9.81
C THR A 39 10.67 -4.50 -10.00
N LEU A 40 10.94 -3.19 -9.90
CA LEU A 40 9.92 -2.14 -9.98
C LEU A 40 9.23 -2.09 -11.36
N GLU A 41 7.91 -1.90 -11.34
CA GLU A 41 7.09 -1.72 -12.54
C GLU A 41 6.67 -0.25 -12.70
N ASN A 42 6.13 0.13 -13.87
CA ASN A 42 5.72 1.52 -14.14
C ASN A 42 4.35 1.90 -13.55
N GLN A 43 3.92 1.24 -12.47
CA GLN A 43 2.64 1.51 -11.83
C GLN A 43 2.85 1.92 -10.37
N VAL A 44 2.47 3.16 -10.06
CA VAL A 44 2.49 3.71 -8.70
C VAL A 44 1.11 4.26 -8.38
N ILE A 45 0.58 3.89 -7.22
CA ILE A 45 -0.66 4.46 -6.68
C ILE A 45 -0.27 5.24 -5.43
N ALA A 46 -0.49 6.55 -5.45
CA ALA A 46 -0.31 7.42 -4.30
C ALA A 46 -1.67 7.78 -3.73
N PHE A 47 -1.85 7.58 -2.43
CA PHE A 47 -3.03 7.96 -1.65
C PHE A 47 -2.70 9.18 -0.82
N GLU A 48 -3.57 10.20 -0.85
CA GLU A 48 -3.50 11.25 0.16
C GLU A 48 -4.01 10.70 1.49
N TRP A 49 -3.50 11.24 2.60
CA TRP A 49 -3.98 10.87 3.93
C TRP A 49 -5.48 11.17 4.13
N SER A 50 -6.00 12.18 3.42
CA SER A 50 -7.42 12.53 3.38
C SER A 50 -8.29 11.46 2.70
N GLU A 51 -7.71 10.66 1.80
CA GLU A 51 -8.40 9.56 1.11
C GLU A 51 -8.47 8.30 1.97
N MET A 52 -7.53 8.11 2.91
CA MET A 52 -7.47 6.97 3.81
C MET A 52 -8.43 7.18 4.99
N GLN A 53 -9.51 6.40 5.02
CA GLN A 53 -10.58 6.57 6.01
C GLN A 53 -10.33 5.74 7.28
N ARG A 54 -9.79 4.53 7.10
CA ARG A 54 -9.55 3.56 8.18
C ARG A 54 -8.29 2.77 7.89
N TRP A 55 -7.61 2.32 8.93
CA TRP A 55 -6.49 1.39 8.84
C TRP A 55 -6.40 0.57 10.12
N ASP A 56 -5.89 -0.66 9.99
CA ASP A 56 -5.68 -1.57 11.11
C ASP A 56 -4.60 -2.60 10.75
N THR A 57 -4.08 -3.30 11.75
CA THR A 57 -3.28 -4.52 11.57
C THR A 57 -4.15 -5.73 11.82
N ASP A 58 -3.93 -6.85 11.12
CA ASP A 58 -4.67 -8.07 11.44
C ASP A 58 -4.29 -8.65 12.82
N GLU A 59 -5.11 -9.57 13.35
CA GLU A 59 -4.97 -10.10 14.72
C GLU A 59 -3.60 -10.74 15.00
N GLU A 60 -2.93 -11.26 13.97
CA GLU A 60 -1.60 -11.87 14.06
C GLU A 60 -0.47 -10.87 13.76
N GLY A 61 -0.79 -9.62 13.37
CA GLY A 61 0.18 -8.60 12.99
C GLY A 61 0.93 -8.90 11.68
N MET A 62 0.36 -9.78 10.85
CA MET A 62 0.98 -10.28 9.61
C MET A 62 0.51 -9.52 8.36
N ALA A 63 -0.36 -8.54 8.56
CA ALA A 63 -0.79 -7.66 7.49
C ALA A 63 -1.23 -6.29 7.98
N PHE A 64 -0.98 -5.31 7.13
CA PHE A 64 -1.52 -3.97 7.23
C PHE A 64 -2.73 -3.83 6.29
N CYS A 65 -3.87 -3.43 6.85
CA CYS A 65 -5.11 -3.23 6.13
C CYS A 65 -5.47 -1.75 6.14
N PHE A 66 -5.87 -1.19 5.00
CA PHE A 66 -6.42 0.16 4.96
C PHE A 66 -7.59 0.28 4.01
N GLU A 67 -8.52 1.16 4.36
CA GLU A 67 -9.64 1.55 3.52
C GLU A 67 -9.39 2.94 2.95
N TYR A 68 -9.63 3.10 1.66
CA TYR A 68 -9.56 4.40 1.00
C TYR A 68 -10.83 4.69 0.20
N ALA A 69 -11.18 5.97 0.07
CA ALA A 69 -12.27 6.45 -0.77
C ALA A 69 -11.77 7.52 -1.74
N ARG A 70 -12.27 7.48 -2.98
CA ARG A 70 -11.92 8.46 -4.03
C ARG A 70 -13.14 8.99 -4.74
N GLY A 71 -13.39 10.28 -4.59
CA GLY A 71 -14.59 10.93 -5.12
C GLY A 71 -15.84 10.22 -4.62
N GLU A 72 -16.80 9.98 -5.51
CA GLU A 72 -18.07 9.32 -5.19
C GLU A 72 -18.01 7.78 -5.28
N LYS A 73 -16.81 7.19 -5.44
CA LYS A 73 -16.66 5.73 -5.51
C LYS A 73 -16.83 5.12 -4.12
N LYS A 74 -17.42 3.92 -4.08
CA LYS A 74 -17.48 3.12 -2.86
C LYS A 74 -16.07 2.93 -2.28
N PRO A 75 -15.89 3.09 -0.96
CA PRO A 75 -14.62 2.80 -0.30
C PRO A 75 -14.13 1.38 -0.59
N ARG A 76 -12.81 1.21 -0.64
CA ARG A 76 -12.16 -0.08 -0.92
C ARG A 76 -11.10 -0.37 0.13
N TRP A 77 -11.08 -1.62 0.57
CA TRP A 77 -10.03 -2.16 1.42
C TRP A 77 -8.88 -2.69 0.58
N VAL A 78 -7.67 -2.51 1.11
CA VAL A 78 -6.42 -3.07 0.61
C VAL A 78 -5.74 -3.75 1.78
N LYS A 79 -5.29 -4.99 1.57
CA LYS A 79 -4.49 -5.77 2.50
C LYS A 79 -3.08 -5.97 1.94
N ILE A 80 -2.08 -5.51 2.70
CA ILE A 80 -0.66 -5.72 2.44
C ILE A 80 -0.17 -6.75 3.43
N PHE A 81 0.32 -7.89 2.94
CA PHE A 81 0.82 -8.97 3.79
C PHE A 81 2.28 -8.68 4.11
N THR A 82 2.52 -8.15 5.31
CA THR A 82 3.82 -7.62 5.75
C THR A 82 4.10 -8.06 7.18
N PRO A 83 5.33 -8.53 7.48
CA PRO A 83 5.76 -8.79 8.86
C PRO A 83 6.39 -7.55 9.53
N TYR A 84 6.41 -6.40 8.84
CA TYR A 84 7.01 -5.13 9.26
C TYR A 84 5.96 -4.14 9.73
#